data_AF-A0A971GY14-F1
#
_entry.id   AF-A0A971GY14-F1
#
_cell.length_a   1.000
_cell.length_b   1.000
_cell.length_c   1.000
_cell.angle_alpha   90.00
_cell.angle_beta   90.00
_cell.angle_gamma   90.00
#
_symmetry.space_group_name_H-M   'P 1'
#
loop_
_entity.id
_entity.type
_entity.pdbx_description
1 polymer ?
#
loop_
_entity_poly.entity_id
_entity_poly.type
_entity_poly.pdbx_seq_one_letter_code
_entity_poly.pdbx_strand_id
1 'polypeptide(L)' 'MKKKQKYNYKKHKGPIDLHDIHELIELGLNEEEISKEYGISKKYVQKMIEDFYNDY' A
#
# COMPACT_ATOMS: atom_id res chain seq x y z
N MET A 1 -21.62 -2.54 15.43
CA MET A 1 -20.36 -3.25 15.11
C MET A 1 -19.93 -2.87 13.70
N LYS A 2 -18.82 -2.12 13.54
CA LYS A 2 -18.27 -1.80 12.20
C LYS A 2 -17.93 -3.13 11.52
N LYS A 3 -18.67 -3.48 10.46
CA LYS A 3 -18.32 -4.62 9.60
C LYS A 3 -16.97 -4.28 8.98
N LYS A 4 -15.89 -4.85 9.51
CA LYS A 4 -14.57 -4.81 8.86
C LYS A 4 -14.78 -5.51 7.52
N GLN A 5 -14.79 -4.75 6.43
CA GLN A 5 -14.74 -5.30 5.08
C GLN A 5 -13.55 -6.25 5.08
N LYS A 6 -13.81 -7.53 4.87
CA LYS A 6 -12.76 -8.53 4.69
C LYS A 6 -12.19 -8.24 3.31
N TYR A 7 -11.29 -7.26 3.23
CA TYR A 7 -10.38 -7.14 2.10
C TYR A 7 -9.73 -8.51 1.97
N ASN A 8 -9.99 -9.18 0.86
CA ASN A 8 -9.36 -10.46 0.56
C ASN A 8 -7.91 -10.12 0.29
N TYR A 9 -7.12 -10.07 1.36
CA TYR A 9 -5.67 -9.93 1.35
C TYR A 9 -5.09 -11.07 0.51
N LYS A 10 -5.13 -10.93 -0.81
CA LYS A 10 -4.31 -11.73 -1.70
C LYS A 10 -2.91 -11.30 -1.34
N LYS A 11 -2.28 -12.03 -0.41
CA LYS A 11 -0.85 -11.87 -0.08
C LYS A 11 -0.12 -11.74 -1.41
N HIS A 12 0.29 -10.52 -1.73
CA HIS A 12 0.99 -10.26 -2.97
C HIS A 12 2.26 -11.09 -2.89
N LYS A 13 2.37 -12.11 -3.75
CA LYS A 13 3.53 -13.01 -3.81
C LYS A 13 4.61 -12.51 -4.77
N GLY A 14 4.32 -11.42 -5.51
CA GLY A 14 5.25 -10.77 -6.43
C GLY A 14 5.89 -9.53 -5.81
N PRO A 15 6.96 -9.01 -6.42
CA PRO A 15 7.50 -7.70 -6.07
C PRO A 15 6.39 -6.65 -6.20
N ILE A 16 6.37 -5.73 -5.23
CA ILE A 16 5.45 -4.58 -5.22
C ILE A 16 6.24 -3.42 -5.77
N ASP A 17 5.80 -2.91 -6.91
CA ASP A 17 6.45 -1.79 -7.57
C ASP A 17 5.85 -0.45 -7.11
N LEU A 18 6.58 0.63 -7.38
CA LEU A 18 6.13 2.00 -7.07
C LEU A 18 4.79 2.32 -7.73
N HIS A 19 4.51 1.71 -8.89
CA HIS A 19 3.25 1.87 -9.61
C HIS A 19 2.04 1.33 -8.82
N ASP A 20 2.16 0.14 -8.23
CA ASP A 20 1.09 -0.45 -7.42
C ASP A 20 0.79 0.42 -6.19
N ILE A 21 1.84 0.96 -5.54
CA ILE A 21 1.68 1.87 -4.40
C ILE A 21 1.01 3.18 -4.82
N HIS A 22 1.36 3.71 -6.00
CA HIS A 22 0.80 4.93 -6.55
C HIS A 22 -0.70 4.82 -6.82
N GLU A 23 -1.15 3.75 -7.50
CA GLU A 23 -2.57 3.54 -7.77
C GLU A 23 -3.41 3.57 -6.49
N LEU A 24 -2.88 3.02 -5.39
CA LEU A 24 -3.59 3.00 -4.11
C LEU A 24 -3.65 4.38 -3.47
N ILE A 25 -2.61 5.19 -3.61
CA ILE A 25 -2.59 6.57 -3.12
C ILE A 25 -3.57 7.42 -3.92
N GLU A 26 -3.64 7.24 -5.25
CA GLU A 26 -4.64 7.90 -6.10
C GLU A 26 -6.07 7.47 -5.75
N LEU A 27 -6.26 6.21 -5.35
CA LEU A 27 -7.52 5.71 -4.80
C LEU A 27 -7.82 6.22 -3.37
N GLY A 28 -6.91 6.98 -2.76
CA GLY A 28 -7.06 7.59 -1.44
C GLY A 28 -6.77 6.64 -0.27
N LEU A 29 -6.07 5.53 -0.51
CA LEU A 29 -5.64 4.64 0.56
C LEU A 29 -4.48 5.26 1.34
N ASN A 30 -4.49 5.02 2.65
CA ASN A 30 -3.38 5.39 3.53
C ASN A 30 -2.35 4.26 3.65
N GLU A 31 -1.18 4.59 4.18
CA GLU A 31 -0.09 3.63 4.37
C GLU A 31 -0.50 2.37 5.16
N GLU A 32 -1.47 2.49 6.07
CA GLU A 32 -1.91 1.37 6.91
C GLU A 32 -2.77 0.38 6.13
N GLU A 33 -3.64 0.88 5.26
CA GLU A 33 -4.46 0.06 4.38
C GLU A 33 -3.57 -0.63 3.34
N ILE A 34 -2.64 0.10 2.73
CA ILE A 34 -1.66 -0.43 1.78
C ILE A 34 -0.78 -1.51 2.44
N SER A 35 -0.25 -1.23 3.63
CA SER A 35 0.56 -2.19 4.40
C SER A 35 -0.19 -3.48 4.70
N LYS A 36 -1.48 -3.39 5.03
CA LYS A 36 -2.31 -4.58 5.30
C LYS A 36 -2.65 -5.33 4.02
N GLU A 37 -3.03 -4.63 2.96
CA GLU A 37 -3.43 -5.22 1.67
C GLU A 37 -2.29 -6.07 1.09
N TYR A 38 -1.09 -5.50 1.10
CA TYR A 38 0.10 -6.12 0.51
C TYR A 38 0.90 -6.97 1.49
N GLY A 39 0.60 -6.92 2.79
CA GLY A 39 1.34 -7.63 3.83
C GLY A 39 2.79 -7.16 3.99
N ILE A 40 3.06 -5.90 3.65
CA ILE A 40 4.38 -5.25 3.73
C ILE A 40 4.45 -4.31 4.93
N SER A 41 5.67 -4.02 5.40
CA SER A 41 5.85 -3.11 6.53
C SER A 41 5.43 -1.68 6.14
N LYS A 42 4.78 -0.96 7.06
CA LYS A 42 4.46 0.48 6.89
C LYS A 42 5.69 1.30 6.51
N LYS A 43 6.83 1.02 7.13
CA LYS A 43 8.11 1.68 6.81
C LYS A 43 8.53 1.49 5.35
N TYR A 44 8.24 0.33 4.77
CA TYR A 44 8.50 0.08 3.35
C TYR A 44 7.54 0.88 2.47
N VAL A 45 6.25 0.92 2.81
CA VAL A 45 5.26 1.77 2.11
C VAL A 45 5.67 3.24 2.18
N GLN A 46 6.00 3.73 3.37
CA GLN A 46 6.47 5.10 3.58
C GLN A 46 7.71 5.41 2.74
N LYS A 47 8.69 4.51 2.72
CA LYS A 47 9.88 4.69 1.88
C LYS A 47 9.52 4.77 0.39
N MET A 48 8.62 3.92 -0.10
CA MET A 48 8.16 3.94 -1.50
C MET A 48 7.45 5.26 -1.83
N ILE A 49 6.65 5.78 -0.90
CA ILE A 49 6.00 7.08 -1.03
C ILE A 49 7.02 8.21 -1.06
N GLU A 50 7.99 8.19 -0.15
CA GLU A 50 9.07 9.18 -0.10
C GLU A 50 9.94 9.12 -1.37
N ASP A 51 10.33 7.94 -1.84
CA ASP A 51 11.08 7.77 -3.09
C ASP A 51 10.31 8.39 -4.27
N PHE A 52 9.01 8.14 -4.36
CA PHE A 52 8.14 8.71 -5.39
C PHE A 52 8.08 10.24 -5.35
N TYR A 53 7.87 10.84 -4.16
CA TYR A 53 7.80 12.30 -4.01
C TYR A 53 9.16 13.00 -4.08
N ASN A 54 10.27 12.30 -3.86
CA ASN A 54 11.61 12.87 -3.99
C ASN A 54 12.14 12.82 -5.43
N ASP A 55 11.60 11.97 -6.30
CA ASP A 55 11.96 11.91 -7.72
C ASP A 55 11.28 13.01 -8.57
N TYR A 56 10.37 13.79 -7.97
CA TYR A 56 9.63 14.91 -8.57
C TYR A 56 10.07 16.27 -8.02
#